data_AF-A0A3N7DMG1-F1
#
_entry.id   AF-A0A3N7DMG1-F1
#
_cell.length_a   1.000
_cell.length_b   1.000
_cell.length_c   1.000
_cell.angle_alpha   90.00
_cell.angle_beta   90.00
_cell.angle_gamma   90.00
#
_symmetry.space_group_name_H-M   'P 1'
#
loop_
_entity.id
_entity.type
_entity.pdbx_description
1 polymer ?
#
loop_
_entity_poly.entity_id
_entity_poly.type
_entity_poly.pdbx_seq_one_letter_code
_entity_poly.pdbx_strand_id
1 'polypeptide(L)'
;MRVSMNDPWLVLSGSDVVGIINQDDSESWRQIEGEEMPADAVKGMGELIDMQQFSWLPKLIKKQWPEYVQEVIVESEKNYEVLCHKDVCPDRFKQRFTPGIHALAKRETELVFKVRHFKASTHYQVVKSRTADRYA
;
A
#
# COMPACT_ATOMS: atom_id res chain seq x y z
N MET A 1 9.10 7.83 -10.83
CA MET A 1 8.90 8.25 -9.43
C MET A 1 7.48 8.78 -9.31
N ARG A 2 6.71 8.31 -8.33
CA ARG A 2 5.29 8.66 -8.17
C ARG A 2 5.09 9.46 -6.88
N VAL A 3 4.12 10.38 -6.84
CA VAL A 3 3.87 11.24 -5.68
C VAL A 3 2.82 10.63 -4.74
N SER A 4 1.85 9.87 -5.27
CA SER A 4 0.77 9.20 -4.51
C SER A 4 0.35 7.86 -5.12
N MET A 5 -0.20 6.93 -4.33
CA MET A 5 -0.65 5.58 -4.75
C MET A 5 -1.87 5.52 -5.69
N ASN A 6 -2.47 6.68 -6.01
CA ASN A 6 -3.48 6.82 -7.07
C ASN A 6 -2.98 7.53 -8.34
N ASP A 7 -1.74 8.03 -8.35
CA ASP A 7 -1.22 8.70 -9.55
C ASP A 7 -0.88 7.67 -10.64
N PRO A 8 -0.83 8.07 -11.91
CA PRO A 8 -0.30 7.22 -12.96
C PRO A 8 1.19 6.86 -12.77
N TRP A 9 1.61 5.76 -13.38
CA TRP A 9 2.98 5.28 -13.40
C TRP A 9 3.71 5.74 -14.65
N LEU A 10 4.87 6.37 -14.45
CA LEU A 10 5.81 6.72 -15.53
C LEU A 10 6.57 5.47 -15.97
N VAL A 11 6.52 5.17 -17.26
CA VAL A 11 7.32 4.12 -17.91
C VAL A 11 8.57 4.77 -18.50
N LEU A 12 9.74 4.23 -18.15
CA LEU A 12 11.04 4.75 -18.56
C LEU A 12 11.79 3.75 -19.43
N SER A 13 12.45 4.24 -20.46
CA SER A 13 13.49 3.53 -21.20
C SER A 13 14.81 4.27 -20.97
N GLY A 14 15.66 3.73 -20.09
CA GLY A 14 16.83 4.47 -19.61
C GLY A 14 16.41 5.74 -18.85
N SER A 15 16.78 6.91 -19.39
CA SER A 15 16.39 8.22 -18.86
C SER A 15 15.12 8.80 -19.49
N ASP A 16 14.61 8.18 -20.55
CA ASP A 16 13.54 8.76 -21.36
C ASP A 16 12.18 8.26 -20.90
N VAL A 17 11.22 9.19 -20.76
CA VAL A 17 9.82 8.84 -20.50
C VAL A 17 9.19 8.39 -21.80
N VAL A 18 8.85 7.10 -21.88
CA VAL A 18 8.23 6.51 -23.08
C VAL A 18 6.71 6.48 -22.99
N GLY A 19 6.16 6.55 -21.78
CA GLY A 19 4.73 6.69 -21.58
C GLY A 19 4.30 6.67 -20.14
N ILE A 20 2.98 6.72 -19.97
CA ILE A 20 2.33 6.73 -18.67
C ILE A 20 1.25 5.66 -18.69
N ILE A 21 1.25 4.80 -17.67
CA ILE A 21 0.22 3.77 -17.48
C ILE A 21 -0.55 4.00 -16.18
N ASN A 22 -1.84 3.65 -16.16
CA ASN A 22 -2.65 3.73 -14.97
C ASN A 22 -3.59 2.53 -14.87
N GLN A 23 -3.96 2.17 -13.65
CA GLN A 23 -5.02 1.20 -13.40
C GLN A 23 -6.36 1.94 -13.42
N ASP A 24 -7.31 1.47 -14.22
CA ASP A 24 -8.66 2.02 -14.28
C ASP A 24 -9.55 1.51 -13.13
N ASP A 25 -10.77 2.06 -13.04
CA ASP A 25 -11.76 1.67 -12.02
C ASP A 25 -12.19 0.19 -12.10
N SER A 26 -11.91 -0.48 -13.22
CA SER A 26 -12.14 -1.92 -13.42
C SER A 26 -10.93 -2.79 -13.11
N GLU A 27 -9.94 -2.22 -12.40
CA GLU A 27 -8.67 -2.86 -12.03
C GLU A 27 -7.79 -3.26 -13.23
N SER A 28 -8.07 -2.73 -14.43
CA SER A 28 -7.31 -3.03 -15.64
C SER A 28 -6.25 -1.97 -15.92
N TRP A 29 -5.01 -2.42 -16.20
CA TRP A 29 -3.90 -1.54 -16.55
C TRP A 29 -3.99 -1.06 -18.00
N ARG A 30 -3.84 0.25 -18.22
CA ARG A 30 -3.86 0.86 -19.55
C ARG A 30 -2.81 1.95 -19.67
N GLN A 31 -2.31 2.14 -20.88
CA GLN A 31 -1.55 3.34 -21.22
C GLN A 31 -2.52 4.52 -21.35
N ILE A 32 -2.14 5.66 -20.76
CA ILE A 32 -2.90 6.90 -20.82
C ILE A 32 -2.17 8.00 -21.60
N GLU A 33 -0.85 7.90 -21.76
CA GLU A 33 -0.03 8.87 -22.50
C GLU A 33 1.26 8.23 -23.03
N GLY A 34 1.86 8.81 -24.07
CA GLY A 34 3.15 8.40 -24.66
C GLY A 34 3.06 7.60 -25.96
N GLU A 35 4.18 7.01 -26.36
CA GLU A 35 4.29 6.17 -27.56
C GLU A 35 3.55 4.85 -27.37
N GLU A 36 2.82 4.39 -28.39
CA GLU A 36 1.97 3.19 -28.29
C GLU A 36 2.78 1.96 -27.86
N MET A 37 2.46 1.43 -26.68
CA MET A 37 3.06 0.21 -26.15
C MET A 37 2.18 -1.02 -26.46
N PRO A 38 2.78 -2.20 -26.72
CA PRO A 38 2.02 -3.44 -26.86
C PRO A 38 1.15 -3.70 -25.62
N ALA A 39 -0.11 -4.10 -25.82
CA ALA A 39 -1.06 -4.34 -24.73
C ALA A 39 -0.53 -5.37 -23.71
N ASP A 40 0.14 -6.44 -24.18
CA ASP A 40 0.75 -7.44 -23.31
C ASP A 40 1.89 -6.89 -22.44
N ALA A 41 2.63 -5.91 -22.95
CA ALA A 41 3.68 -5.23 -22.19
C ALA A 41 3.07 -4.36 -21.07
N VAL A 42 2.03 -3.59 -21.40
CA VAL A 42 1.28 -2.79 -20.40
C VAL A 42 0.69 -3.70 -19.32
N LYS A 43 0.11 -4.83 -19.72
CA LYS A 43 -0.43 -5.83 -18.80
C LYS A 43 0.65 -6.42 -17.90
N GLY A 44 1.77 -6.88 -18.46
CA GLY A 44 2.87 -7.46 -17.69
C GLY A 44 3.50 -6.46 -16.70
N MET A 45 3.67 -5.20 -17.10
CA MET A 45 4.10 -4.13 -16.18
C MET A 45 3.09 -3.94 -15.05
N GLY A 46 1.81 -3.91 -15.38
CA GLY A 46 0.73 -3.82 -14.41
C GLY A 46 0.73 -4.95 -13.39
N GLU A 47 0.87 -6.20 -13.85
CA GLU A 47 0.98 -7.38 -12.98
C GLU A 47 2.20 -7.28 -12.05
N LEU A 48 3.35 -6.83 -12.55
CA LEU A 48 4.53 -6.60 -11.72
C LEU A 48 4.32 -5.49 -10.68
N ILE A 49 3.60 -4.42 -11.04
CA ILE A 49 3.25 -3.36 -10.10
C ILE A 49 2.28 -3.90 -9.03
N ASP A 50 1.28 -4.68 -9.41
CA ASP A 50 0.30 -5.29 -8.50
C ASP A 50 0.95 -6.31 -7.54
N MET A 51 2.03 -6.96 -7.97
CA MET A 51 2.80 -7.87 -7.13
C MET A 51 3.68 -7.17 -6.09
N GLN A 52 3.97 -5.88 -6.26
CA GLN A 52 4.78 -5.13 -5.29
C GLN A 52 3.96 -4.76 -4.05
N GLN A 53 4.57 -4.81 -2.86
CA GLN A 53 3.90 -4.50 -1.58
C GLN A 53 3.18 -3.14 -1.56
N PHE A 54 3.73 -2.19 -2.33
CA PHE A 54 3.21 -0.84 -2.58
C PHE A 54 1.76 -0.81 -3.05
N SER A 55 1.33 -1.76 -3.88
CA SER A 55 0.03 -1.74 -4.53
C SER A 55 -1.03 -2.55 -3.77
N TRP A 56 -0.67 -3.70 -3.19
CA TRP A 56 -1.65 -4.61 -2.60
C TRP A 56 -1.87 -4.42 -1.09
N LEU A 57 -0.81 -4.19 -0.30
CA LEU A 57 -0.93 -4.18 1.16
C LEU A 57 -1.79 -3.01 1.68
N PRO A 58 -1.63 -1.75 1.19
CA PRO A 58 -2.54 -0.66 1.54
C PRO A 58 -4.00 -0.97 1.25
N LYS A 59 -4.30 -1.53 0.07
CA LYS A 59 -5.65 -1.93 -0.34
C LYS A 59 -6.21 -3.00 0.61
N LEU A 60 -5.42 -4.01 0.97
CA LEU A 60 -5.84 -5.06 1.90
C LEU A 60 -6.08 -4.53 3.32
N ILE A 61 -5.23 -3.64 3.83
CA ILE A 61 -5.42 -3.04 5.15
C ILE A 61 -6.76 -2.28 5.19
N LYS A 62 -7.04 -1.44 4.18
CA LYS A 62 -8.32 -0.71 4.10
C LYS A 62 -9.51 -1.67 4.01
N LYS A 63 -9.39 -2.76 3.26
CA LYS A 63 -10.43 -3.78 3.12
C LYS A 63 -10.67 -4.59 4.40
N GLN A 64 -9.62 -4.88 5.16
CA GLN A 64 -9.70 -5.68 6.39
C GLN A 64 -10.29 -4.89 7.57
N TRP A 65 -10.06 -3.58 7.62
CA TRP A 65 -10.52 -2.71 8.71
C TRP A 65 -11.24 -1.45 8.19
N PRO A 66 -12.31 -1.59 7.38
CA PRO A 66 -12.96 -0.44 6.74
C PRO A 66 -13.63 0.51 7.74
N GLU A 67 -14.06 0.02 8.90
CA GLU A 67 -14.64 0.84 9.97
C GLU A 67 -13.58 1.64 10.75
N TYR A 68 -12.30 1.28 10.63
CA TYR A 68 -11.21 1.87 11.41
C TYR A 68 -10.28 2.72 10.55
N VAL A 69 -9.96 2.27 9.35
CA VAL A 69 -8.91 2.83 8.51
C VAL A 69 -9.51 3.68 7.42
N GLN A 70 -9.26 4.99 7.50
CA GLN A 70 -9.61 5.94 6.47
C GLN A 70 -8.65 5.84 5.28
N GLU A 71 -7.36 5.76 5.55
CA GLU A 71 -6.32 5.79 4.53
C GLU A 71 -5.06 5.06 4.99
N VAL A 72 -4.31 4.54 4.01
CA VAL A 72 -2.99 3.96 4.23
C VAL A 72 -2.05 4.61 3.23
N ILE A 73 -1.10 5.38 3.76
CA ILE A 73 -0.07 6.08 2.99
C ILE A 73 1.19 5.24 3.04
N VAL A 74 1.85 5.06 1.91
CA VAL A 74 3.14 4.37 1.84
C VAL A 74 4.25 5.40 1.84
N GLU A 75 4.99 5.47 2.94
CA GLU A 75 6.12 6.39 3.12
C GLU A 75 7.39 5.84 2.45
N SER A 76 7.55 4.50 2.44
CA SER A 76 8.62 3.79 1.74
C SER A 76 8.29 2.29 1.68
N GLU A 77 9.16 1.48 1.09
CA GLU A 77 9.01 0.01 1.01
C GLU A 77 8.66 -0.64 2.34
N LYS A 78 9.26 -0.15 3.42
CA LYS A 78 9.10 -0.72 4.76
C LYS A 78 8.20 0.11 5.67
N ASN A 79 7.84 1.33 5.31
CA ASN A 79 7.16 2.25 6.22
C ASN A 79 5.80 2.66 5.67
N TYR A 80 4.78 2.46 6.49
CA TYR A 80 3.39 2.75 6.17
C TYR A 80 2.82 3.66 7.25
N GLU A 81 2.05 4.66 6.85
CA GLU A 81 1.22 5.44 7.75
C GLU A 81 -0.25 5.03 7.59
N VAL A 82 -0.88 4.63 8.69
CA VAL A 82 -2.28 4.22 8.73
C VAL A 82 -3.07 5.32 9.41
N LEU A 83 -3.94 5.99 8.65
CA LEU A 83 -4.82 7.04 9.15
C LEU A 83 -6.15 6.44 9.55
N CYS A 84 -6.49 6.54 10.83
CA CYS A 84 -7.79 6.10 11.34
C CYS A 84 -8.89 7.12 11.07
N HIS A 85 -10.13 6.65 10.96
CA HIS A 85 -11.31 7.52 11.01
C HIS A 85 -11.39 8.29 12.33
N LYS A 86 -12.13 9.41 12.31
CA LYS A 86 -12.28 10.33 13.44
C LYS A 86 -12.88 9.68 14.69
N ASP A 87 -13.84 8.78 14.52
CA ASP A 87 -14.64 8.25 15.63
C ASP A 87 -14.13 6.89 16.15
N VAL A 88 -12.89 6.53 15.80
CA VAL A 88 -12.28 5.26 16.20
C VAL A 88 -11.79 5.31 17.64
N CYS A 89 -12.12 4.27 18.42
CA CYS A 89 -11.49 4.00 19.70
C CYS A 89 -10.03 3.49 19.49
N PRO A 90 -9.00 4.26 19.90
CA PRO A 90 -7.59 3.91 19.68
C PRO A 90 -7.19 2.55 20.24
N ASP A 91 -7.55 2.29 21.49
CA ASP A 91 -7.12 1.08 22.20
C ASP A 91 -7.74 -0.16 21.59
N ARG A 92 -9.03 -0.09 21.23
CA ARG A 92 -9.73 -1.18 20.55
C ARG A 92 -9.11 -1.47 19.19
N PHE A 93 -8.78 -0.44 18.42
CA PHE A 93 -8.14 -0.65 17.13
C PHE A 93 -6.73 -1.22 17.29
N LYS A 94 -5.92 -0.71 18.22
CA LYS A 94 -4.58 -1.22 18.52
C LYS A 94 -4.58 -2.71 18.87
N GLN A 95 -5.54 -3.17 19.68
CA GLN A 95 -5.70 -4.59 20.04
C GLN A 95 -6.06 -5.47 18.84
N ARG A 96 -6.80 -4.96 17.85
CA ARG A 96 -7.19 -5.70 16.64
C ARG A 96 -6.11 -5.64 15.56
N PHE A 97 -5.57 -4.45 15.33
CA PHE A 97 -4.62 -4.16 14.25
C PHE A 97 -3.29 -4.85 14.49
N THR A 98 -2.73 -4.78 15.70
CA THR A 98 -1.41 -5.35 16.01
C THR A 98 -1.30 -6.82 15.62
N PRO A 99 -2.08 -7.77 16.17
CA PRO A 99 -2.00 -9.16 15.76
C PRO A 99 -2.47 -9.39 14.31
N GLY A 100 -3.49 -8.66 13.88
CA GLY A 100 -4.07 -8.84 12.54
C GLY A 100 -3.13 -8.43 11.41
N ILE A 101 -2.31 -7.38 11.58
CA ILE A 101 -1.36 -6.93 10.56
C ILE A 101 -0.18 -7.90 10.42
N HIS A 102 0.26 -8.53 11.52
CA HIS A 102 1.28 -9.58 11.45
C HIS A 102 0.80 -10.77 10.61
N ALA A 103 -0.48 -11.16 10.75
CA ALA A 103 -1.11 -12.22 9.98
C ALA A 103 -1.38 -11.81 8.52
N LEU A 104 -1.89 -10.60 8.29
CA LEU A 104 -2.20 -10.09 6.94
C LEU A 104 -0.92 -9.97 6.09
N ALA A 105 0.15 -9.44 6.68
CA ALA A 105 1.45 -9.29 6.03
C ALA A 105 2.38 -10.47 6.32
N LYS A 106 1.88 -11.70 6.54
CA LYS A 106 2.68 -12.84 7.01
C LYS A 106 3.96 -13.09 6.20
N ARG A 107 3.89 -12.94 4.88
CA ARG A 107 5.01 -13.19 3.95
C ARG A 107 6.09 -12.10 3.97
N GLU A 108 5.80 -10.97 4.61
CA GLU A 108 6.70 -9.83 4.67
C GLU A 108 7.70 -9.94 5.81
N THR A 109 8.90 -9.40 5.60
CA THR A 109 10.00 -9.58 6.56
C THR A 109 10.05 -8.46 7.60
N GLU A 110 10.15 -7.21 7.16
CA GLU A 110 10.32 -6.06 8.04
C GLU A 110 9.46 -4.90 7.57
N LEU A 111 8.39 -4.63 8.32
CA LEU A 111 7.47 -3.53 8.06
C LEU A 111 7.22 -2.72 9.33
N VAL A 112 7.06 -1.41 9.17
CA VAL A 112 6.74 -0.46 10.23
C VAL A 112 5.43 0.24 9.85
N PHE A 113 4.45 0.13 10.74
CA PHE A 113 3.16 0.80 10.59
C PHE A 113 3.04 1.88 11.65
N LYS A 114 3.02 3.15 11.23
CA LYS A 114 2.68 4.29 12.07
C LYS A 114 1.19 4.51 12.02
N VAL A 115 0.47 4.17 13.09
CA VAL A 115 -0.98 4.34 13.16
C VAL A 115 -1.30 5.67 13.81
N ARG A 116 -1.94 6.58 13.07
CA ARG A 116 -2.38 7.88 13.57
C ARG A 116 -3.90 7.95 13.72
N HIS A 117 -4.33 8.71 14.71
CA HIS A 117 -5.73 9.08 14.85
C HIS A 117 -5.99 10.43 14.17
N PHE A 118 -7.20 10.59 13.62
CA PHE A 118 -7.59 11.82 12.96
C PHE A 118 -7.42 13.03 13.90
N LYS A 119 -6.66 14.03 13.47
CA LYS A 119 -6.36 15.27 14.21
C LYS A 119 -5.68 15.09 15.58
N ALA A 120 -5.22 13.89 15.93
CA ALA A 120 -4.43 13.68 17.14
C ALA A 120 -2.93 13.81 16.83
N SER A 121 -2.18 14.45 17.72
CA SER A 121 -0.70 14.41 17.68
C SER A 121 -0.15 13.05 18.09
N THR A 122 -0.97 12.21 18.71
CA THR A 122 -0.59 10.89 19.21
C THR A 122 -0.68 9.83 18.10
N HIS A 123 0.30 8.95 18.12
CA HIS A 123 0.39 7.80 17.23
C HIS A 123 0.97 6.61 18.00
N TYR A 124 0.73 5.41 17.50
CA TYR A 124 1.47 4.23 17.94
C TYR A 124 2.10 3.54 16.74
N GLN A 125 3.17 2.79 17.00
CA GLN A 125 3.87 2.03 15.97
C GLN A 125 3.65 0.54 16.18
N VAL A 126 3.46 -0.17 15.07
CA VAL A 126 3.52 -1.63 15.02
C VAL A 126 4.68 -2.01 14.13
N VAL A 127 5.64 -2.75 14.68
CA VAL A 127 6.81 -3.24 13.94
C VAL A 127 6.61 -4.72 13.70
N LYS A 128 6.42 -5.11 12.44
CA LYS A 128 6.55 -6.50 12.01
C LYS A 128 8.04 -6.77 11.77
N SER A 129 8.62 -7.58 12.65
CA SER A 129 9.96 -8.12 12.46
C SER A 129 9.89 -9.58 12.04
N ARG A 130 10.97 -10.06 11.40
CA ARG A 130 11.15 -11.44 10.94
C ARG A 130 11.01 -12.49 12.05
N THR A 131 11.05 -12.07 13.32
CA THR A 131 11.16 -12.94 14.49
C THR A 131 9.81 -13.34 15.11
N ALA A 132 8.67 -12.88 14.57
CA ALA A 132 7.35 -13.19 15.14
C ALA A 132 6.73 -14.53 14.67
N ASP A 133 7.29 -15.20 13.66
CA ASP A 133 6.76 -16.47 13.12
C ASP A 133 7.49 -17.73 13.65
N ARG A 134 8.31 -17.63 14.70
CA ARG A 134 9.04 -18.79 15.27
C ARG A 134 8.32 -19.54 16.40
N TYR A 135 7.15 -19.07 16.83
CA TYR A 135 6.35 -19.72 17.87
C TYR A 135 4.85 -19.58 17.59
N ALA A 136 4.36 -20.31 16.59
CA ALA A 136 2.94 -20.63 16.42
C ALA A 136 2.81 -22.07 15.92
#